data_AF-A0AAN7C0W9-F1
#
_entry.id   AF-A0AAN7C0W9-F1
#
_cell.length_a   1.000
_cell.length_b   1.000
_cell.length_c   1.000
_cell.angle_alpha   90.00
_cell.angle_beta   90.00
_cell.angle_gamma   90.00
#
_symmetry.space_group_name_H-M   'P 1'
#
loop_
_entity.id
_entity.type
_entity.pdbx_description
1 polymer ?
#
loop_
_entity_poly.entity_id
_entity_poly.type
_entity_poly.pdbx_seq_one_letter_code
_entity_poly.pdbx_strand_id
1 'polypeptide(L)'
;PPPPPPPPNRDSGYSSSAPAAALPAPDSGRAAVLDSIRGAGGIAALRKVDRSQIRDRSAAMVPGAGSDTGPHGSGLPPAGIAPGGGGGGMADALAAALQKRKEKVSRSDDEDDDDDW
;
A
#
# COMPACT_ATOMS: atom_id res chain seq x y z
N PRO A 1 5.46 47.35 23.45
CA PRO A 1 4.40 46.86 22.52
C PRO A 1 3.65 45.71 23.18
N PRO A 2 2.33 45.54 22.96
CA PRO A 2 1.62 44.37 23.45
C PRO A 2 2.13 43.09 22.72
N PRO A 3 2.05 41.91 23.35
CA PRO A 3 2.41 40.66 22.68
C PRO A 3 1.44 40.38 21.52
N PRO A 4 1.90 39.72 20.44
CA PRO A 4 1.00 39.31 19.36
C PRO A 4 -0.05 38.33 19.90
N PRO A 5 -1.30 38.37 19.40
CA PRO A 5 -2.33 37.42 19.81
C PRO A 5 -1.92 35.99 19.43
N PRO A 6 -2.34 34.97 20.21
CA PRO A 6 -2.07 33.57 19.88
C PRO A 6 -2.72 33.21 18.53
N PRO A 7 -2.11 32.31 17.74
CA PRO A 7 -2.70 31.87 16.48
C PRO A 7 -4.02 31.12 16.73
N PRO A 8 -4.99 31.19 15.80
CA PRO A 8 -6.22 30.41 15.91
C PRO A 8 -5.91 28.91 15.90
N ASN A 9 -6.58 28.16 16.77
CA ASN A 9 -6.51 26.70 16.80
C ASN A 9 -6.88 26.13 15.42
N ARG A 10 -5.99 25.31 14.85
CA ARG A 10 -6.13 24.72 13.51
C ARG A 10 -6.82 23.36 13.50
N ASP A 11 -7.26 22.91 14.67
CA ASP A 11 -8.26 21.88 14.94
C ASP A 11 -9.66 22.31 14.46
N SER A 12 -9.72 22.74 13.19
CA SER A 12 -10.89 22.56 12.34
C SER A 12 -11.41 21.14 12.57
N GLY A 13 -12.67 21.02 12.99
CA GLY A 13 -13.30 19.78 13.50
C GLY A 13 -13.50 18.67 12.47
N TYR A 14 -12.54 18.43 11.59
CA TYR A 14 -12.49 17.30 10.68
C TYR A 14 -12.09 16.05 11.48
N SER A 15 -13.05 15.52 12.24
CA SER A 15 -12.99 14.16 12.76
C SER A 15 -13.07 13.20 11.57
N SER A 16 -11.93 12.97 10.92
CA SER A 16 -11.76 11.83 10.00
C SER A 16 -12.04 10.56 10.79
N SER A 17 -13.23 10.00 10.62
CA SER A 17 -13.67 8.75 11.24
C SER A 17 -12.95 7.52 10.67
N ALA A 18 -12.12 7.69 9.64
CA ALA A 18 -11.15 6.71 9.21
C ALA A 18 -9.98 6.64 10.21
N PRO A 19 -9.75 5.50 10.90
CA PRO A 19 -8.55 5.35 11.70
C PRO A 19 -7.34 5.50 10.78
N ALA A 20 -6.38 6.35 11.16
CA ALA A 20 -5.12 6.47 10.44
C ALA A 20 -4.47 5.08 10.37
N ALA A 21 -4.20 4.60 9.14
CA ALA A 21 -3.60 3.29 8.95
C ALA A 21 -2.30 3.21 9.77
N ALA A 22 -2.23 2.24 10.68
CA ALA A 22 -1.10 2.11 11.58
C ALA A 22 0.19 1.94 10.78
N LEU A 23 1.07 2.94 10.84
CA LEU A 23 2.37 2.85 10.21
C LEU A 23 3.13 1.66 10.84
N PRO A 24 3.78 0.80 10.03
CA PRO A 24 4.56 -0.29 10.58
C PRO A 24 5.62 0.26 11.52
N ALA A 25 5.74 -0.34 12.70
CA ALA A 25 6.72 0.08 13.70
C ALA A 25 8.12 0.10 13.07
N PRO A 26 8.94 1.15 13.34
CA PRO A 26 10.28 1.22 12.80
C PRO A 26 11.11 0.06 13.35
N ASP A 27 11.58 -0.80 12.43
CA ASP A 27 12.49 -1.90 12.74
C ASP A 27 13.69 -1.40 13.57
N SER A 28 14.04 -2.10 14.65
CA SER A 28 15.12 -1.70 15.55
C SER A 28 16.48 -1.65 14.86
N GLY A 29 16.72 -2.54 13.88
CA GLY A 29 17.91 -2.49 13.02
C GLY A 29 17.92 -1.26 12.11
N ARG A 30 16.76 -0.84 11.59
CA ARG A 30 16.63 0.43 10.85
C ARG A 30 16.90 1.64 11.74
N ALA A 31 16.41 1.63 12.99
CA ALA A 31 16.65 2.74 13.93
C ALA A 31 18.15 2.94 14.20
N ALA A 32 18.88 1.85 14.49
CA ALA A 32 20.33 1.89 14.72
C ALA A 32 21.13 2.39 13.51
N VAL A 33 20.75 2.01 12.28
CA VAL A 33 21.35 2.54 11.05
C VAL A 33 21.07 4.03 10.87
N LEU A 34 19.86 4.50 11.20
CA LEU A 34 19.56 5.92 11.12
C LEU A 34 20.31 6.75 12.17
N ASP A 35 20.59 6.20 13.35
CA ASP A 35 21.45 6.84 14.36
C ASP A 35 22.93 6.89 13.94
N SER A 36 23.47 5.82 13.36
CA SER A 36 24.86 5.86 12.87
C SER A 36 25.03 6.84 11.71
N ILE A 37 24.02 6.96 10.82
CA ILE A 37 23.99 7.99 9.76
C ILE A 37 23.94 9.39 10.38
N ARG A 38 23.10 9.63 11.40
CA ARG A 38 23.07 10.92 12.12
C ARG A 38 24.42 11.26 12.73
N GLY A 39 25.02 10.34 13.48
CA GLY A 39 26.31 10.52 14.14
C GLY A 39 27.48 10.72 13.17
N ALA A 40 27.43 10.14 11.97
CA ALA A 40 28.47 10.26 10.94
C ALA A 40 28.46 11.59 10.15
N GLY A 41 27.51 12.51 10.42
CA GLY A 41 27.35 13.76 9.66
C GLY A 41 26.13 13.79 8.73
N GLY A 42 25.19 12.86 8.91
CA GLY A 42 23.93 12.81 8.17
C GLY A 42 24.07 12.36 6.73
N ILE A 43 23.09 12.72 5.89
CA ILE A 43 23.01 12.27 4.49
C ILE A 43 24.22 12.76 3.66
N ALA A 44 24.82 13.91 4.02
CA ALA A 44 26.00 14.45 3.34
C ALA A 44 27.27 13.59 3.50
N ALA A 45 27.35 12.77 4.56
CA ALA A 45 28.45 11.83 4.79
C ALA A 45 28.32 10.51 4.00
N LEU A 46 27.16 10.27 3.38
CA LEU A 46 26.93 9.06 2.59
C LEU A 46 27.55 9.19 1.19
N ARG A 47 28.29 8.16 0.77
CA ARG A 47 28.81 8.07 -0.61
C ARG A 47 27.67 8.11 -1.63
N LYS A 48 27.90 8.76 -2.76
CA LYS A 48 27.02 8.62 -3.94
C LYS A 48 27.05 7.16 -4.39
N VAL A 49 25.88 6.62 -4.74
CA VAL A 49 25.70 5.30 -5.34
C VAL A 49 25.19 5.52 -6.76
N ASP A 50 25.61 4.67 -7.71
CA ASP A 50 25.13 4.75 -9.09
C ASP A 50 23.61 4.58 -9.16
N ARG A 51 22.94 5.32 -10.05
CA ARG A 51 21.49 5.37 -10.10
C ARG A 51 20.85 4.04 -10.51
N SER A 52 21.54 3.17 -11.25
CA SER A 52 21.08 1.80 -11.55
C SER A 52 21.01 0.90 -10.31
N GLN A 53 21.77 1.23 -9.26
CA GLN A 53 21.84 0.47 -8.01
C GLN A 53 20.94 1.07 -6.90
N ILE A 54 20.27 2.21 -7.16
CA ILE A 54 19.36 2.83 -6.21
C ILE A 54 18.01 2.10 -6.25
N ARG A 55 17.74 1.33 -5.20
CA ARG A 55 16.45 0.71 -4.96
C ARG A 55 15.47 1.71 -4.34
N ASP A 56 14.84 2.51 -5.21
CA ASP A 56 13.85 3.51 -4.80
C ASP A 56 12.62 2.84 -4.16
N ARG A 57 12.24 3.34 -2.99
CA ARG A 57 11.05 2.92 -2.23
C ARG A 57 10.29 4.15 -1.69
N SER A 58 10.39 5.28 -2.38
CA SER A 58 9.66 6.51 -2.08
C SER A 58 8.19 6.46 -2.55
N ALA A 59 7.87 5.56 -3.48
CA ALA A 59 6.51 5.30 -3.92
C ALA A 59 5.65 4.74 -2.76
N ALA A 60 4.35 5.07 -2.77
CA ALA A 60 3.41 4.57 -1.78
C ALA A 60 3.30 3.04 -1.83
N MET A 61 3.41 2.39 -0.67
CA MET A 61 3.22 0.93 -0.54
C MET A 61 1.73 0.61 -0.64
N VAL A 62 1.23 0.40 -1.87
CA VAL A 62 -0.16 0.00 -2.13
C VAL A 62 -0.30 -1.51 -1.94
N PRO A 63 -1.19 -2.01 -1.06
CA PRO A 63 -1.45 -3.44 -0.93
C PRO A 63 -1.84 -4.07 -2.27
N GLY A 64 -1.15 -5.13 -2.68
CA GLY A 64 -1.36 -5.82 -3.96
C GLY A 64 -0.58 -5.23 -5.14
N ALA A 65 -0.05 -4.00 -5.05
CA ALA A 65 1.01 -3.56 -5.95
C ALA A 65 2.32 -4.19 -5.48
N GLY A 66 2.93 -5.04 -6.31
CA GLY A 66 4.16 -5.76 -5.99
C GLY A 66 5.34 -4.80 -5.82
N SER A 67 5.52 -4.29 -4.61
CA SER A 67 6.72 -3.55 -4.23
C SER A 67 7.80 -4.57 -3.92
N ASP A 68 8.75 -4.75 -4.85
CA ASP A 68 9.84 -5.73 -4.81
C ASP A 68 10.33 -5.94 -3.39
N THR A 69 10.25 -7.14 -2.85
CA THR A 69 10.71 -7.36 -1.48
C THR A 69 12.22 -7.69 -1.42
N GLY A 70 12.82 -8.46 -2.35
CA GLY A 70 14.27 -8.65 -2.77
C GLY A 70 15.38 -9.32 -1.88
N PRO A 71 15.44 -10.68 -1.73
CA PRO A 71 15.95 -11.58 -0.64
C PRO A 71 16.42 -11.14 0.76
N HIS A 72 16.65 -9.86 1.03
CA HIS A 72 16.95 -9.32 2.36
C HIS A 72 15.90 -8.24 2.70
N GLY A 73 14.74 -8.75 3.16
CA GLY A 73 13.44 -8.38 2.60
C GLY A 73 13.31 -9.14 1.27
N SER A 74 12.36 -10.05 1.06
CA SER A 74 12.44 -11.09 0.01
C SER A 74 11.29 -11.09 -0.99
N GLY A 75 11.58 -10.96 -2.30
CA GLY A 75 10.61 -10.92 -3.42
C GLY A 75 9.81 -12.22 -3.56
N LEU A 76 10.46 -13.26 -3.04
CA LEU A 76 9.92 -14.54 -2.64
C LEU A 76 8.64 -14.31 -1.82
N PRO A 77 7.46 -14.71 -2.32
CA PRO A 77 6.26 -14.73 -1.48
C PRO A 77 6.51 -15.64 -0.26
N PRO A 78 5.77 -15.47 0.84
CA PRO A 78 5.96 -16.24 2.07
C PRO A 78 6.21 -17.72 1.81
N ALA A 79 7.24 -18.30 2.44
CA ALA A 79 7.58 -19.71 2.29
C ALA A 79 6.34 -20.58 2.58
N GLY A 80 5.76 -21.16 1.52
CA GLY A 80 4.40 -21.69 1.50
C GLY A 80 3.63 -21.35 0.22
N ILE A 81 4.00 -20.28 -0.49
CA ILE A 81 3.40 -19.87 -1.78
C ILE A 81 4.41 -20.13 -2.89
N ALA A 82 4.52 -21.39 -3.33
CA ALA A 82 5.28 -21.72 -4.53
C ALA A 82 4.54 -21.23 -5.79
N PRO A 83 5.22 -20.66 -6.81
CA PRO A 83 4.61 -20.40 -8.10
C PRO A 83 4.46 -21.71 -8.88
N GLY A 84 3.48 -22.53 -8.48
CA GLY A 84 3.24 -23.87 -9.04
C GLY A 84 2.61 -24.81 -8.02
N GLY A 85 1.28 -24.75 -7.86
CA GLY A 85 0.55 -25.60 -6.93
C GLY A 85 -0.98 -25.45 -7.03
N GLY A 86 -1.58 -26.05 -8.06
CA GLY A 86 -3.04 -26.05 -8.27
C GLY A 86 -3.55 -24.82 -9.04
N GLY A 87 -4.40 -25.05 -10.04
CA GLY A 87 -4.98 -23.98 -10.87
C GLY A 87 -5.94 -23.07 -10.09
N GLY A 88 -6.03 -21.80 -10.48
CA GLY A 88 -6.75 -20.76 -9.72
C GLY A 88 -5.91 -19.52 -9.46
N GLY A 89 -5.25 -18.97 -10.48
CA GLY A 89 -4.61 -17.66 -10.38
C GLY A 89 -5.64 -16.54 -10.19
N MET A 90 -5.20 -15.34 -9.81
CA MET A 90 -6.09 -14.17 -9.66
C MET A 90 -6.92 -13.88 -10.92
N ALA A 91 -6.40 -14.21 -12.11
CA ALA A 91 -7.11 -14.13 -13.37
C ALA A 91 -8.29 -15.12 -13.47
N ASP A 92 -8.12 -16.37 -13.03
CA ASP A 92 -9.19 -17.38 -12.99
C ASP A 92 -10.28 -16.98 -11.99
N ALA A 93 -9.88 -16.46 -10.82
CA ALA A 93 -10.81 -15.93 -9.82
C ALA A 93 -11.62 -14.73 -10.36
N LEU A 94 -10.99 -13.85 -11.14
CA LEU A 94 -11.65 -12.73 -11.80
C LEU A 94 -12.60 -13.21 -12.92
N ALA A 95 -12.19 -14.21 -13.71
CA ALA A 95 -13.03 -14.80 -14.76
C ALA A 95 -14.30 -15.45 -14.16
N ALA A 96 -14.15 -16.26 -13.11
CA ALA A 96 -15.27 -16.86 -12.39
C ALA A 96 -16.19 -15.80 -11.75
N ALA A 97 -15.63 -14.74 -11.17
CA ALA A 97 -16.41 -13.63 -10.62
C ALA A 97 -17.18 -12.85 -11.71
N LEU A 98 -16.59 -12.67 -12.90
CA LEU A 98 -17.25 -12.03 -14.04
C LEU A 98 -18.36 -12.90 -14.63
N GLN A 99 -18.16 -14.22 -14.76
CA GLN A 99 -19.20 -15.16 -15.18
C GLN A 99 -20.38 -15.16 -14.20
N LYS A 100 -20.09 -15.27 -12.89
CA LYS A 100 -21.12 -15.23 -11.84
C LYS A 100 -21.87 -13.88 -11.78
N ARG A 101 -21.20 -12.77 -12.12
CA ARG A 101 -21.85 -11.46 -12.29
C ARG A 101 -22.72 -11.43 -13.56
N LYS A 102 -22.25 -12.00 -14.68
CA LYS A 102 -23.01 -12.07 -15.94
C LYS A 102 -24.29 -12.87 -15.78
N GLU A 103 -24.24 -14.03 -15.13
CA GLU A 103 -25.41 -14.87 -14.84
C GLU A 103 -26.44 -14.14 -13.98
N LYS A 104 -25.99 -13.44 -12.91
CA LYS A 104 -26.89 -12.66 -12.07
C LYS A 104 -27.54 -11.50 -12.83
N VAL A 105 -26.78 -10.77 -13.65
CA VAL A 105 -27.30 -9.65 -14.46
C VAL A 105 -28.26 -10.14 -15.53
N SER A 106 -27.89 -11.14 -16.31
CA SER A 106 -28.71 -11.67 -17.42
C SER A 106 -29.99 -12.35 -16.96
N ARG A 107 -30.09 -12.76 -15.69
CA ARG A 107 -31.31 -13.30 -15.08
C ARG A 107 -32.15 -12.24 -14.37
N SER A 108 -31.67 -11.00 -14.28
CA SER A 108 -32.45 -9.85 -13.77
C SER A 108 -33.08 -9.04 -14.91
N ASP A 109 -33.10 -9.59 -16.12
CA ASP A 109 -33.45 -8.96 -17.41
C ASP A 109 -34.54 -9.78 -18.16
N ASP A 110 -34.98 -10.89 -17.56
CA ASP A 110 -35.86 -11.93 -18.14
C ASP A 110 -36.99 -12.31 -17.16
N GLU A 111 -37.24 -11.46 -16.15
CA GLU A 111 -38.43 -11.49 -15.27
C GLU A 111 -39.15 -10.14 -15.43
N ASP A 112 -40.31 -10.19 -16.08
CA ASP A 112 -41.39 -9.20 -16.16
C ASP A 112 -41.09 -7.81 -16.78
N ASP A 113 -41.13 -7.74 -18.12
CA ASP A 113 -41.34 -6.50 -18.89
C ASP A 113 -42.78 -6.51 -19.48
N ASP A 114 -43.77 -6.68 -18.58
CA ASP A 114 -45.23 -6.69 -18.85
C ASP A 114 -45.95 -5.72 -17.87
N ASP A 115 -45.29 -4.61 -17.52
CA ASP A 115 -45.82 -3.54 -16.65
C ASP A 115 -45.84 -2.18 -17.41
N ASP A 116 -47.04 -1.61 -17.58
CA ASP A 116 -47.33 -0.43 -18.40
C ASP A 116 -46.55 0.85 -17.98
N TRP A 117 -45.58 1.29 -18.80
CA TRP A 117 -45.01 2.65 -18.76
C TRP A 117 -44.68 3.26 -20.14
#